data_AF-W2XT65-F1
#
_entry.id   AF-W2XT65-F1
#
_cell.length_a   1.000
_cell.length_b   1.000
_cell.length_c   1.000
_cell.angle_alpha   90.00
_cell.angle_beta   90.00
_cell.angle_gamma   90.00
#
_symmetry.space_group_name_H-M   'P 1'
#
loop_
_entity.id
_entity.type
_entity.pdbx_description
1 polymer ?
#
loop_
_entity_poly.entity_id
_entity_poly.type
_entity_poly.pdbx_seq_one_letter_code
_entity_poly.pdbx_strand_id
1 'polypeptide(L)'
;MTITTHTANSPVFTVVFSFLRSTPGGEEQESHQDYPESVITEASKNKSTRVPASMILALEEGKSLRVYDGCFTARDDTKSHVVHIPVGFCIIFRGDLIHNGMPYDVVNHRIHCYLSFRGLKWEPDVVNSVLPKTYSCQYCGIKYGDSAAMRSHRRFCTRNPEAAKNEETRRRTDNK
;
A
#
# COMPACT_ATOMS: atom_id res chain seq x y z
N MET A 1 0.36 -13.37 7.37
CA MET A 1 -0.72 -12.54 7.95
C MET A 1 -2.05 -13.20 7.65
N THR A 2 -2.91 -13.36 8.65
CA THR A 2 -4.28 -13.88 8.48
C THR A 2 -5.25 -12.73 8.72
N ILE A 3 -6.32 -12.65 7.90
CA ILE A 3 -7.31 -11.58 7.93
C ILE A 3 -8.71 -12.18 7.98
N THR A 4 -9.58 -11.63 8.81
CA THR A 4 -11.02 -11.94 8.85
C THR A 4 -11.79 -10.63 8.93
N THR A 5 -12.87 -10.47 8.15
CA THR A 5 -13.60 -9.21 8.02
C THR A 5 -15.05 -9.27 8.50
N HIS A 6 -15.54 -8.19 9.12
CA HIS A 6 -16.91 -8.07 9.62
C HIS A 6 -17.47 -6.66 9.36
N THR A 7 -18.72 -6.54 8.92
CA THR A 7 -19.34 -5.25 8.57
C THR A 7 -20.45 -4.86 9.55
N ALA A 8 -20.42 -3.61 10.02
CA ALA A 8 -21.48 -2.97 10.78
C ALA A 8 -21.98 -1.71 10.05
N ASN A 9 -23.30 -1.56 9.93
CA ASN A 9 -23.92 -0.45 9.21
C ASN A 9 -24.63 0.51 10.17
N SER A 10 -24.38 1.81 9.99
CA SER A 10 -25.09 2.91 10.63
C SER A 10 -25.89 3.68 9.57
N PRO A 11 -26.89 4.51 9.94
CA PRO A 11 -27.59 5.38 8.99
C PRO A 11 -26.66 6.28 8.16
N VAL A 12 -25.48 6.61 8.69
CA VAL A 12 -24.55 7.60 8.12
C VAL A 12 -23.23 6.97 7.63
N PHE A 13 -22.72 5.95 8.31
CA PHE A 13 -21.41 5.35 8.05
C PHE A 13 -21.50 3.84 7.91
N THR A 14 -20.54 3.26 7.19
CA THR A 14 -20.27 1.83 7.18
C THR A 14 -18.93 1.61 7.87
N VAL A 15 -18.90 0.67 8.81
CA VAL A 15 -17.69 0.28 9.53
C VAL A 15 -17.35 -1.16 9.14
N VAL A 16 -16.14 -1.39 8.69
CA VAL A 16 -15.63 -2.74 8.41
C VAL A 16 -14.46 -3.01 9.32
N PHE A 17 -14.54 -4.10 10.09
CA PHE A 17 -13.48 -4.57 10.98
C PHE A 17 -12.70 -5.66 10.27
N SER A 18 -11.38 -5.50 10.19
CA SER A 18 -10.43 -6.54 9.82
C SER A 18 -9.63 -6.93 11.07
N PHE A 19 -9.56 -8.23 11.35
CA PHE A 19 -8.77 -8.79 12.45
C PHE A 19 -7.45 -9.30 11.89
N LEU A 20 -6.34 -8.69 12.32
CA LEU A 20 -5.03 -8.90 11.72
C LEU A 20 -4.08 -9.56 12.73
N ARG A 21 -3.37 -10.60 12.28
CA ARG A 21 -2.25 -11.22 13.00
C ARG A 21 -0.95 -11.06 12.22
N SER A 22 0.01 -10.36 12.82
CA SER A 22 1.41 -10.27 12.37
C SER A 22 2.26 -11.32 13.09
N THR A 23 3.13 -12.01 12.36
CA THR A 23 4.12 -12.95 12.91
C THR A 23 5.44 -12.23 13.17
N PRO A 24 6.23 -12.68 14.15
CA PRO A 24 7.55 -12.13 14.42
C PRO A 24 8.48 -12.25 13.22
N GLY A 25 9.41 -11.28 13.08
CA GLY A 25 10.40 -11.26 12.01
C GLY A 25 9.86 -10.84 10.64
N GLY A 26 8.67 -10.23 10.59
CA GLY A 26 8.14 -9.61 9.38
C GLY A 26 8.84 -8.28 9.08
N GLU A 27 8.96 -7.95 7.80
CA GLU A 27 9.51 -6.67 7.34
C GLU A 27 8.56 -5.49 7.58
N GLU A 28 9.11 -4.27 7.57
CA GLU A 28 8.32 -3.04 7.47
C GLU A 28 7.43 -3.10 6.21
N GLN A 29 6.14 -2.76 6.36
CA GLN A 29 5.24 -2.76 5.22
C GLN A 29 5.63 -1.66 4.23
N GLU A 30 5.39 -1.88 2.94
CA GLU A 30 5.49 -0.81 1.94
C GLU A 30 4.52 0.32 2.29
N SER A 31 4.95 1.58 2.11
CA SER A 31 4.08 2.74 2.34
C SER A 31 2.89 2.76 1.39
N HIS A 32 1.71 2.99 1.95
CA HIS A 32 0.44 2.92 1.23
C HIS A 32 -0.63 3.83 1.84
N GLN A 33 -1.79 3.85 1.20
CA GLN A 33 -3.05 4.40 1.73
C GLN A 33 -4.07 3.26 1.81
N ASP A 34 -5.03 3.37 2.71
CA ASP A 34 -6.00 2.30 2.99
C ASP A 34 -7.13 2.16 1.99
N TYR A 35 -7.29 3.17 1.12
CA TYR A 35 -8.32 3.18 0.11
C TYR A 35 -7.72 3.46 -1.27
N PRO A 36 -8.19 2.75 -2.32
CA PRO A 36 -7.82 3.07 -3.70
C PRO A 36 -8.13 4.52 -4.07
N GLU A 37 -7.32 5.10 -4.96
CA GLU A 37 -7.52 6.48 -5.45
C GLU A 37 -8.93 6.70 -6.04
N SER A 38 -9.50 5.69 -6.70
CA SER A 38 -10.86 5.73 -7.23
C SER A 38 -11.92 5.87 -6.14
N VAL A 39 -11.72 5.22 -4.99
CA VAL A 39 -12.63 5.28 -3.84
C VAL A 39 -12.53 6.64 -3.15
N ILE A 40 -11.31 7.16 -2.97
CA ILE A 40 -11.08 8.51 -2.43
C ILE A 40 -11.71 9.57 -3.34
N THR A 41 -11.55 9.43 -4.65
CA THR A 41 -12.15 10.33 -5.65
C THR A 41 -13.67 10.28 -5.57
N GLU A 42 -14.28 9.09 -5.53
CA GLU A 42 -15.73 8.93 -5.44
C GLU A 42 -16.29 9.52 -4.14
N ALA A 43 -15.62 9.29 -3.01
CA ALA A 43 -15.99 9.87 -1.73
C ALA A 43 -15.99 11.41 -1.75
N SER A 44 -15.03 12.01 -2.47
CA SER A 44 -14.85 13.45 -2.57
C SER A 44 -15.88 14.14 -3.49
N LYS A 45 -16.48 13.42 -4.46
CA LYS A 45 -17.49 13.98 -5.37
C LYS A 45 -18.75 14.47 -4.67
N ASN A 46 -19.17 13.75 -3.63
CA ASN A 46 -20.47 13.99 -2.99
C ASN A 46 -20.43 15.14 -1.98
N LYS A 47 -19.28 15.43 -1.36
CA LYS A 47 -18.98 16.62 -0.55
C LYS A 47 -17.46 16.84 -0.56
N SER A 48 -17.00 18.00 -0.99
CA SER A 48 -15.59 18.32 -1.27
C SER A 48 -14.60 18.17 -0.09
N THR A 49 -15.06 17.81 1.10
CA THR A 49 -14.24 17.65 2.31
C THR A 49 -14.35 16.27 2.96
N ARG A 50 -15.11 15.33 2.39
CA ARG A 50 -15.34 14.01 2.99
C ARG A 50 -14.31 12.99 2.50
N VAL A 51 -13.43 12.58 3.41
CA VAL A 51 -12.46 11.51 3.19
C VAL A 51 -12.81 10.33 4.12
N PRO A 52 -12.81 9.07 3.64
CA PRO A 52 -12.88 7.91 4.51
C PRO A 52 -11.77 7.95 5.57
N ALA A 53 -11.96 7.27 6.68
CA ALA A 53 -10.97 7.19 7.74
C ALA A 53 -10.65 5.73 8.06
N SER A 54 -9.51 5.53 8.69
CA SER A 54 -9.10 4.25 9.23
C SER A 54 -8.82 4.41 10.71
N MET A 55 -9.01 3.33 11.45
CA MET A 55 -8.72 3.24 12.87
C MET A 55 -7.96 1.97 13.17
N ILE A 56 -6.90 2.05 13.97
CA ILE A 56 -6.19 0.87 14.46
C ILE A 56 -6.27 0.85 15.97
N LEU A 57 -6.84 -0.22 16.52
CA LEU A 57 -6.88 -0.50 17.96
C LEU A 57 -5.71 -1.43 18.33
N ALA A 58 -4.90 -1.00 19.30
CA ALA A 58 -3.81 -1.80 19.85
C ALA A 58 -4.35 -2.74 20.93
N LEU A 59 -4.30 -4.04 20.67
CA LEU A 59 -4.66 -5.08 21.63
C LEU A 59 -3.46 -5.57 22.46
N GLU A 60 -2.24 -5.36 21.95
CA GLU A 60 -0.98 -5.83 22.50
C GLU A 60 0.07 -4.73 22.45
N GLU A 61 1.11 -4.86 23.29
CA GLU A 61 2.20 -3.90 23.37
C GLU A 61 3.03 -3.83 22.06
N GLY A 62 3.84 -2.78 21.95
CA GLY A 62 4.73 -2.60 20.80
C GLY A 62 4.02 -2.16 19.52
N LYS A 63 2.72 -1.87 19.55
CA LYS A 63 2.00 -1.40 18.38
C LYS A 63 2.48 -0.02 17.97
N SER A 64 3.09 0.04 16.79
CA SER A 64 3.49 1.29 16.15
C SER A 64 3.02 1.36 14.70
N LEU A 65 2.99 2.59 14.19
CA LEU A 65 2.62 2.95 12.82
C LEU A 65 3.53 4.09 12.37
N ARG A 66 4.20 3.94 11.22
CA ARG A 66 4.86 5.08 10.58
C ARG A 66 3.82 5.83 9.77
N VAL A 67 3.73 7.13 9.96
CA VAL A 67 2.87 8.01 9.16
C VAL A 67 3.73 9.13 8.58
N TYR A 68 3.23 9.75 7.51
CA TYR A 68 3.92 10.84 6.83
C TYR A 68 3.04 12.09 6.91
N ASP A 69 3.44 13.07 7.71
CA ASP A 69 2.58 14.19 8.10
C ASP A 69 2.09 15.02 6.90
N GLY A 70 0.77 15.10 6.75
CA GLY A 70 0.15 15.84 5.64
C GLY A 70 0.44 15.26 4.25
N CYS A 71 1.00 14.05 4.16
CA CYS A 71 1.25 13.37 2.89
C CYS A 71 0.00 12.58 2.47
N PHE A 72 -0.83 13.20 1.63
CA PHE A 72 -2.07 12.59 1.11
C PHE A 72 -1.98 12.15 -0.36
N THR A 73 -0.90 12.49 -1.05
CA THR A 73 -0.74 12.24 -2.50
C THR A 73 0.66 11.72 -2.83
N ALA A 74 1.68 12.33 -2.24
CA ALA A 74 3.08 11.96 -2.40
C ALA A 74 3.75 11.76 -1.04
N ARG A 75 4.59 10.72 -0.96
CA ARG A 75 5.42 10.43 0.20
C ARG A 75 6.55 11.47 0.29
N ASP A 76 6.77 11.99 1.49
CA ASP A 76 7.89 12.87 1.83
C ASP A 76 8.55 12.35 3.11
N ASP A 77 9.74 11.76 2.97
CA ASP A 77 10.45 11.12 4.09
C ASP A 77 10.83 12.09 5.21
N THR A 78 10.96 13.39 4.90
CA THR A 78 11.25 14.43 5.90
C THR A 78 10.09 14.66 6.86
N LYS A 79 8.89 14.19 6.50
CA LYS A 79 7.67 14.26 7.30
C LYS A 79 7.31 12.93 7.96
N SER A 80 8.20 11.95 7.89
CA SER A 80 7.96 10.65 8.51
C SER A 80 8.09 10.72 10.03
N HIS A 81 7.10 10.15 10.72
CA HIS A 81 7.16 9.99 12.17
C HIS A 81 6.53 8.64 12.57
N VAL A 82 7.03 8.04 13.65
CA VAL A 82 6.50 6.78 14.18
C VAL A 82 5.61 7.07 15.38
N VAL A 83 4.33 6.73 15.25
CA VAL A 83 3.36 6.81 16.34
C VAL A 83 3.35 5.48 17.09
N HIS A 84 3.55 5.56 18.40
CA HIS A 84 3.35 4.44 19.31
C HIS A 84 1.91 4.49 19.85
N ILE A 85 1.21 3.36 19.80
CA ILE A 85 -0.20 3.25 20.19
C ILE A 85 -0.26 2.36 21.43
N PRO A 86 -0.54 2.93 22.62
CA PRO A 86 -0.63 2.15 23.85
C PRO A 86 -1.77 1.11 23.79
N VAL A 87 -1.63 0.03 24.55
CA VAL A 87 -2.67 -1.01 24.67
C VAL A 87 -3.99 -0.38 25.14
N GLY A 88 -5.09 -0.73 24.47
CA GLY A 88 -6.41 -0.19 24.76
C GLY A 88 -6.70 1.18 24.13
N PHE A 89 -5.71 1.81 23.50
CA PHE A 89 -5.89 3.04 22.73
C PHE A 89 -6.04 2.72 21.24
N CYS A 90 -6.70 3.62 20.52
CA CYS A 90 -6.76 3.59 19.07
C CYS A 90 -6.22 4.89 18.47
N ILE A 91 -5.67 4.78 17.27
CA ILE A 91 -5.42 5.92 16.40
C ILE A 91 -6.52 5.97 15.34
N ILE A 92 -7.02 7.18 15.04
CA ILE A 92 -7.91 7.45 13.91
C ILE A 92 -7.18 8.39 12.97
N PHE A 93 -7.14 8.05 11.69
CA PHE A 93 -6.45 8.84 10.67
C PHE A 93 -7.22 8.81 9.36
N ARG A 94 -6.91 9.76 8.45
CA ARG A 94 -7.53 9.78 7.12
C ARG A 94 -7.10 8.53 6.35
N GLY A 95 -8.03 7.92 5.64
CA GLY A 95 -7.76 6.73 4.82
C GLY A 95 -6.82 6.98 3.64
N ASP A 96 -6.65 8.25 3.24
CA ASP A 96 -5.66 8.69 2.25
C ASP A 96 -4.35 9.23 2.87
N LEU A 97 -4.16 9.13 4.19
CA LEU A 97 -2.87 9.44 4.80
C LEU A 97 -1.87 8.33 4.46
N ILE A 98 -0.72 8.70 3.91
CA ILE A 98 0.35 7.75 3.63
C ILE A 98 0.91 7.25 4.97
N HIS A 99 0.97 5.93 5.10
CA HIS A 99 1.48 5.26 6.30
C HIS A 99 2.01 3.86 5.96
N ASN A 100 2.67 3.23 6.94
CA ASN A 100 2.97 1.81 6.90
C ASN A 100 3.09 1.19 8.30
N GLY A 101 2.77 -0.10 8.39
CA GLY A 101 3.03 -0.90 9.58
C GLY A 101 4.52 -1.11 9.81
N MET A 102 4.93 -0.99 11.07
CA MET A 102 6.28 -1.31 11.53
C MET A 102 6.46 -2.82 11.75
N PRO A 103 7.70 -3.34 11.68
CA PRO A 103 8.01 -4.72 12.00
C PRO A 103 7.76 -5.03 13.48
N TYR A 104 7.55 -6.31 13.80
CA TYR A 104 7.37 -6.80 15.17
C TYR A 104 8.33 -7.97 15.44
N ASP A 105 8.95 -7.96 16.63
CA ASP A 105 9.81 -9.05 17.11
C ASP A 105 9.02 -10.18 17.77
N VAL A 106 7.75 -9.92 18.07
CA VAL A 106 6.79 -10.87 18.66
C VAL A 106 5.52 -10.94 17.82
N VAL A 107 4.65 -11.91 18.09
CA VAL A 107 3.30 -11.93 17.50
C VAL A 107 2.57 -10.66 17.92
N ASN A 108 1.90 -9.99 16.97
CA ASN A 108 1.10 -8.80 17.24
C ASN A 108 -0.31 -8.93 16.62
N HIS A 109 -1.34 -8.82 17.47
CA HIS A 109 -2.75 -8.79 17.09
C HIS A 109 -3.26 -7.35 17.09
N ARG A 110 -4.00 -7.00 16.03
CA ARG A 110 -4.65 -5.69 15.93
C ARG A 110 -6.01 -5.78 15.25
N ILE A 111 -6.88 -4.85 15.61
CA ILE A 111 -8.13 -4.63 14.89
C ILE A 111 -7.92 -3.40 14.01
N HIS A 112 -8.05 -3.58 12.71
CA HIS A 112 -8.11 -2.49 11.75
C HIS A 112 -9.58 -2.22 11.43
N CYS A 113 -10.03 -1.00 11.61
CA CYS A 113 -11.40 -0.60 11.32
C CYS A 113 -11.39 0.45 10.22
N TYR A 114 -12.08 0.14 9.13
CA TYR A 114 -12.31 1.04 8.03
C TYR A 114 -13.62 1.79 8.25
N LEU A 115 -13.57 3.12 8.20
CA LEU A 115 -14.69 4.03 8.41
C LEU A 115 -15.03 4.69 7.06
N SER A 116 -16.08 4.19 6.40
CA SER A 116 -16.53 4.71 5.11
C SER A 116 -17.92 5.34 5.17
N PHE A 117 -18.30 6.02 4.09
CA PHE A 117 -19.64 6.56 3.94
C PHE A 117 -20.60 5.48 3.47
N ARG A 118 -21.86 5.58 3.89
CA ARG A 118 -22.92 4.69 3.41
C ARG A 118 -23.04 4.77 1.88
N GLY A 119 -23.10 3.61 1.23
CA GLY A 119 -23.26 3.49 -0.23
C GLY A 119 -21.97 3.62 -1.03
N LEU A 120 -20.83 3.93 -0.38
CA LEU A 120 -19.53 3.87 -1.04
C LEU A 120 -19.18 2.41 -1.35
N LYS A 121 -18.86 2.11 -2.61
CA LYS A 121 -18.46 0.77 -3.05
C LYS A 121 -16.94 0.66 -2.98
N TRP A 122 -16.45 -0.26 -2.15
CA TRP A 122 -15.03 -0.52 -1.97
C TRP A 122 -14.85 -1.87 -1.27
N GLU A 123 -13.62 -2.40 -1.29
CA GLU A 123 -13.26 -3.68 -0.66
C GLU A 123 -12.22 -3.45 0.45
N PRO A 124 -12.37 -4.08 1.63
CA PRO A 124 -11.40 -3.99 2.73
C PRO A 124 -10.07 -4.64 2.34
N ASP A 125 -9.00 -4.19 3.01
CA ASP A 125 -7.63 -4.72 2.86
C ASP A 125 -7.04 -4.58 1.45
N VAL A 126 -7.68 -3.80 0.56
CA VAL A 126 -7.14 -3.34 -0.72
C VAL A 126 -6.51 -1.97 -0.54
N VAL A 127 -5.18 -1.91 -0.58
CA VAL A 127 -4.42 -0.68 -0.36
C VAL A 127 -4.05 0.02 -1.66
N ASN A 128 -3.91 1.34 -1.63
CA ASN A 128 -3.29 2.11 -2.70
C ASN A 128 -1.79 2.22 -2.46
N SER A 129 -0.98 1.67 -3.36
CA SER A 129 0.47 1.84 -3.29
C SER A 129 0.84 3.28 -3.64
N VAL A 130 1.70 3.90 -2.81
CA VAL A 130 2.30 5.20 -3.11
C VAL A 130 3.77 5.10 -3.52
N LEU A 131 4.24 3.88 -3.73
CA LEU A 131 5.57 3.66 -4.27
C LEU A 131 5.59 4.10 -5.74
N PRO A 132 6.75 4.59 -6.24
CA PRO A 132 6.93 4.81 -7.66
C PRO A 132 6.53 3.56 -8.43
N LYS A 133 5.80 3.74 -9.54
CA LYS A 133 5.46 2.61 -10.43
C LYS A 133 6.75 1.90 -10.82
N THR A 134 6.87 0.64 -10.44
CA THR A 134 7.97 -0.21 -10.86
C THR A 134 7.51 -1.20 -11.91
N TYR A 135 8.37 -1.43 -12.90
CA TYR A 135 8.15 -2.36 -13.99
C TYR A 135 9.08 -3.55 -13.77
N SER A 136 8.50 -4.74 -13.57
CA SER A 136 9.27 -5.96 -13.34
C SER A 136 9.52 -6.69 -14.66
N CYS A 137 10.75 -7.14 -14.88
CA CYS A 137 11.08 -8.00 -16.00
C CYS A 137 10.50 -9.41 -15.80
N GLN A 138 9.67 -9.88 -16.73
CA GLN A 138 9.02 -11.20 -16.64
C GLN A 138 9.99 -12.40 -16.64
N TYR A 139 11.25 -12.20 -17.04
CA TYR A 139 12.25 -13.26 -17.14
C TYR A 139 13.17 -13.36 -15.91
N CYS A 140 13.56 -12.22 -15.32
CA CYS A 140 14.52 -12.19 -14.21
C CYS A 140 14.00 -11.54 -12.92
N GLY A 141 12.83 -10.90 -12.95
CA GLY A 141 12.23 -10.25 -11.78
C GLY A 141 12.82 -8.89 -11.40
N ILE A 142 13.89 -8.42 -12.07
CA ILE A 142 14.47 -7.09 -11.79
C ILE A 142 13.42 -6.00 -12.04
N LYS A 143 13.31 -5.07 -11.08
CA LYS A 143 12.39 -3.93 -11.11
C LYS A 143 13.09 -2.68 -11.63
N TYR A 144 12.38 -1.90 -12.44
CA TYR A 144 12.83 -0.62 -12.99
C TYR A 144 11.80 0.47 -12.71
N GLY A 145 12.24 1.69 -12.40
CA GLY A 145 11.35 2.85 -12.24
C GLY A 145 10.86 3.45 -13.56
N ASP A 146 11.49 3.09 -14.68
CA ASP A 146 11.13 3.57 -16.01
C ASP A 146 10.74 2.43 -16.97
N SER A 147 9.66 2.65 -17.71
CA SER A 147 9.12 1.67 -18.65
C SER A 147 10.02 1.45 -19.87
N ALA A 148 10.76 2.47 -20.32
CA ALA A 148 11.68 2.35 -21.46
C ALA A 148 12.91 1.53 -21.06
N ALA A 149 13.49 1.80 -19.90
CA ALA A 149 14.58 1.03 -19.30
C ALA A 149 14.17 -0.43 -19.10
N MET A 150 12.97 -0.70 -18.55
CA MET A 150 12.47 -2.08 -18.41
C MET A 150 12.32 -2.78 -19.76
N ARG A 151 11.72 -2.12 -20.76
CA ARG A 151 11.54 -2.70 -22.10
C ARG A 151 12.87 -3.00 -22.78
N SER A 152 13.85 -2.10 -22.64
CA SER A 152 15.21 -2.28 -23.14
C SER A 152 15.85 -3.48 -22.47
N HIS A 153 15.86 -3.53 -21.13
CA HIS A 153 16.37 -4.66 -20.38
C HIS A 153 15.69 -5.97 -20.78
N ARG A 154 14.35 -6.01 -20.86
CA ARG A 154 13.59 -7.23 -21.19
C ARG A 154 14.01 -7.82 -22.54
N ARG A 155 14.32 -6.99 -23.54
CA ARG A 155 14.79 -7.45 -24.87
C ARG A 155 16.12 -8.19 -24.79
N PHE A 156 17.03 -7.74 -23.93
CA PHE A 156 18.40 -8.27 -23.80
C PHE A 156 18.65 -8.97 -22.46
N CYS A 157 17.58 -9.31 -21.74
CA CYS A 157 17.67 -9.97 -20.45
C CYS A 157 18.32 -11.34 -20.65
N THR A 158 19.33 -11.69 -19.85
CA THR A 158 20.03 -12.98 -19.98
C THR A 158 19.13 -14.20 -19.78
N ARG A 159 17.97 -14.01 -19.13
CA ARG A 159 16.93 -15.04 -18.95
C ARG A 159 15.82 -15.00 -20.01
N ASN A 160 15.88 -14.07 -20.96
CA ASN A 160 14.96 -14.03 -22.11
C ASN A 160 15.45 -15.03 -23.18
N PRO A 161 14.65 -16.03 -23.58
CA PRO A 161 15.03 -17.00 -24.62
C PRO A 161 15.43 -16.35 -25.96
N GLU A 162 14.87 -15.19 -26.28
CA GLU A 162 15.14 -14.47 -27.53
C GLU A 162 16.31 -13.48 -27.42
N ALA A 163 17.00 -13.39 -26.28
CA ALA A 163 18.02 -12.36 -26.04
C ALA A 163 19.14 -12.38 -27.08
N ALA A 164 19.68 -13.56 -27.40
CA ALA A 164 20.77 -13.72 -28.35
C ALA A 164 20.38 -13.25 -29.76
N LYS A 165 19.16 -13.59 -30.20
CA LYS A 165 18.61 -13.16 -31.51
C LYS A 165 18.38 -11.66 -31.57
N ASN A 166 17.87 -11.07 -30.49
CA ASN A 166 17.68 -9.62 -30.38
C ASN A 166 19.02 -8.88 -30.45
N GLU A 167 20.06 -9.41 -29.81
CA GLU A 167 21.40 -8.83 -29.81
C GLU A 167 22.05 -8.87 -31.20
N GLU A 168 21.94 -10.01 -31.90
CA GLU A 168 22.40 -10.17 -33.28
C GLU A 168 21.68 -9.20 -34.24
N THR A 169 20.37 -9.05 -34.08
CA THR A 169 19.58 -8.11 -34.90
C THR A 169 20.06 -6.67 -34.66
N ARG A 170 20.34 -6.28 -33.41
CA ARG A 170 20.88 -4.95 -33.09
C ARG A 170 22.24 -4.72 -33.73
N ARG A 171 23.19 -5.66 -33.60
CA ARG A 171 24.53 -5.55 -34.20
C ARG A 171 24.48 -5.37 -35.72
N ARG A 172 23.56 -6.04 -36.40
CA ARG A 172 23.36 -5.88 -37.86
C ARG A 172 22.78 -4.53 -38.25
N THR A 173 22.00 -3.91 -37.37
CA THR A 173 21.37 -2.62 -37.63
C THR A 173 22.33 -1.47 -37.36
N ASP A 174 23.21 -1.60 -36.34
CA ASP A 174 24.21 -0.58 -35.98
C ASP A 174 25.41 -0.56 -36.96
N ASN A 175 25.66 -1.65 -37.69
CA ASN A 175 26.75 -1.78 -38.68
C ASN A 175 26.34 -1.35 -40.11
N LYS A 176 25.23 -0.65 -40.28
CA LYS A 176 24.66 -0.26 -41.58
C LYS A 176 24.44 1.24 -41.65
#